data_AF-A0AAJ0I0K9-F1
#
_entry.id   AF-A0AAJ0I0K9-F1
#
_cell.length_a   1.000
_cell.length_b   1.000
_cell.length_c   1.000
_cell.angle_alpha   90.00
_cell.angle_beta   90.00
_cell.angle_gamma   90.00
#
_symmetry.space_group_name_H-M   'P 1'
#
loop_
_entity.id
_entity.type
_entity.pdbx_description
1 polymer ?
#
loop_
_entity_poly.entity_id
_entity_poly.type
_entity_poly.pdbx_seq_one_letter_code
_entity_poly.pdbx_strand_id
1 'polypeptide(L)'
;MLRCEFGFRAHPPVIDNVQFYNRQNVLPLPQNTPPPITSSIPTPTTLQPGAYWIRAVVPPNYHKYLQTKPANLPGPAILDSYTTAGQFNIVDGQLVNKVSSPPLYLWVEEPPPNSSPPRTLATWFNTTRNPFGTFAWQGDTLTWSVASIKRQNVAAWLVCNQKDQGALFVNTGAYGYQTPSGCADQTIHYYNDKTANN
;
A
#
# COMPACT_ATOMS: atom_id res chain seq x y z
N MET A 1 70.45 22.47 -14.09
CA MET A 1 70.96 23.14 -12.87
C MET A 1 71.42 24.54 -13.28
N LEU A 2 70.53 25.53 -13.15
CA LEU A 2 70.83 26.95 -13.30
C LEU A 2 69.90 27.72 -12.35
N ARG A 3 70.46 28.77 -11.76
CA ARG A 3 69.99 29.58 -10.63
C ARG A 3 68.88 30.57 -11.02
N CYS A 4 68.09 31.05 -10.05
CA CYS A 4 68.27 32.38 -9.45
C CYS A 4 67.13 32.75 -8.48
N GLU A 5 67.56 33.26 -7.33
CA GLU A 5 66.79 33.78 -6.19
C GLU A 5 66.05 35.09 -6.52
N PHE A 6 65.10 35.51 -5.67
CA PHE A 6 65.26 36.71 -4.84
C PHE A 6 64.11 36.85 -3.82
N GLY A 7 64.47 36.97 -2.53
CA GLY A 7 63.60 37.43 -1.44
C GLY A 7 63.21 38.91 -1.59
N PHE A 8 62.33 39.50 -0.78
CA PHE A 8 62.47 39.78 0.66
C PHE A 8 61.09 40.24 1.19
N ARG A 9 60.54 39.62 2.25
CA ARG A 9 60.50 40.08 3.67
C ARG A 9 59.68 41.35 3.97
N ALA A 10 58.67 41.22 4.83
CA ALA A 10 58.63 41.80 6.19
C ALA A 10 57.35 41.40 6.97
N HIS A 11 57.53 40.97 8.23
CA HIS A 11 56.54 40.75 9.32
C HIS A 11 56.28 42.08 10.10
N PRO A 12 55.61 42.09 11.27
CA PRO A 12 54.22 41.75 11.73
C PRO A 12 53.64 43.03 12.45
N PRO A 13 52.85 43.03 13.56
CA PRO A 13 51.93 42.08 14.20
C PRO A 13 50.50 42.63 14.50
N VAL A 14 49.68 41.74 15.08
CA VAL A 14 48.30 41.80 15.60
C VAL A 14 47.96 43.00 16.51
N ILE A 15 46.77 43.63 16.38
CA ILE A 15 45.93 44.20 17.48
C ILE A 15 44.41 44.19 17.12
N ASP A 16 43.61 44.05 18.17
CA ASP A 16 42.16 43.87 18.40
C ASP A 16 41.09 44.82 17.82
N ASN A 17 39.85 44.29 17.83
CA ASN A 17 38.53 44.91 18.08
C ASN A 17 38.00 46.05 17.20
N VAL A 18 36.96 45.76 16.39
CA VAL A 18 35.82 46.68 16.16
C VAL A 18 34.51 45.90 15.99
N GLN A 19 33.56 46.15 16.89
CA GLN A 19 32.13 45.83 16.76
C GLN A 19 31.40 46.87 15.88
N PHE A 20 30.21 46.50 15.41
CA PHE A 20 29.15 47.32 14.82
C PHE A 20 29.13 47.49 13.29
N TYR A 21 28.39 46.60 12.61
CA TYR A 21 27.45 47.01 11.55
C TYR A 21 26.09 46.33 11.75
N ASN A 22 25.08 47.07 11.34
CA ASN A 22 23.72 47.08 11.85
C ASN A 22 22.77 46.11 11.13
N ARG A 23 21.59 45.94 11.75
CA ARG A 23 20.46 45.03 11.48
C ARG A 23 19.89 45.00 10.04
N GLN A 24 19.18 43.88 9.80
CA GLN A 24 17.91 43.69 9.05
C GLN A 24 17.96 42.88 7.74
N ASN A 25 17.83 41.55 7.85
CA ASN A 25 16.84 40.71 7.14
C ASN A 25 17.17 39.23 7.37
N VAL A 26 16.59 38.63 8.41
CA VAL A 26 16.54 37.15 8.51
C VAL A 26 15.14 36.76 8.08
N LEU A 27 15.01 36.30 6.84
CA LEU A 27 13.83 35.55 6.38
C LEU A 27 13.64 34.37 7.33
N PRO A 28 12.45 34.14 7.89
CA PRO A 28 12.24 32.95 8.72
C PRO A 28 12.47 31.71 7.86
N LEU A 29 13.33 30.82 8.35
CA LEU A 29 13.56 29.49 7.79
C LEU A 29 12.20 28.81 7.53
N PRO A 30 12.01 28.10 6.40
CA PRO A 30 10.79 27.34 6.18
C PRO A 30 10.62 26.37 7.34
N GLN A 31 9.53 26.53 8.09
CA GLN A 31 9.19 25.62 9.17
C GLN A 31 8.97 24.24 8.55
N ASN A 32 9.79 23.27 8.94
CA ASN A 32 9.54 21.84 8.71
C ASN A 32 8.24 21.46 9.43
N THR A 33 7.10 21.73 8.81
CA THR A 33 5.82 21.16 9.25
C THR A 33 5.90 19.66 8.97
N PRO A 34 5.75 18.78 9.98
CA PRO A 34 5.55 17.37 9.72
C PRO A 34 4.38 17.22 8.73
N PRO A 35 4.46 16.30 7.75
CA PRO A 35 3.31 16.03 6.90
C PRO A 35 2.11 15.72 7.80
N PRO A 36 0.89 16.18 7.45
CA PRO A 36 -0.28 15.94 8.27
C PRO A 36 -0.39 14.44 8.54
N ILE A 37 -0.36 14.08 9.82
CA ILE A 37 -0.57 12.70 10.27
C ILE A 37 -2.02 12.39 9.92
N THR A 38 -2.26 11.65 8.84
CA THR A 38 -3.59 11.12 8.57
C THR A 38 -3.87 10.07 9.64
N SER A 39 -4.65 10.44 10.64
CA SER A 39 -5.09 9.51 11.67
C SER A 39 -5.94 8.42 11.00
N SER A 40 -5.59 7.16 11.26
CA SER A 40 -6.37 6.03 10.76
C SER A 40 -7.79 6.09 11.30
N ILE A 41 -8.79 5.91 10.43
CA ILE A 41 -10.18 5.75 10.86
C ILE A 41 -10.32 4.34 11.43
N PRO A 42 -10.74 4.17 12.69
CA PRO A 42 -11.00 2.83 13.24
C PRO A 42 -12.09 2.13 12.42
N THR A 43 -11.95 0.83 12.21
CA THR A 43 -13.04 0.07 11.57
C THR A 43 -14.20 -0.08 12.57
N PRO A 44 -15.45 0.24 12.17
CA PRO A 44 -16.63 -0.17 12.91
C PRO A 44 -16.64 -1.68 13.14
N THR A 45 -17.01 -2.11 14.34
CA THR A 45 -17.11 -3.54 14.69
C THR A 45 -18.38 -4.19 14.13
N THR A 46 -19.38 -3.37 13.79
CA THR A 46 -20.63 -3.80 13.15
C THR A 46 -20.62 -3.44 11.67
N LEU A 47 -21.11 -4.36 10.85
CA LEU A 47 -21.21 -4.20 9.41
C LEU A 47 -22.13 -3.02 9.06
N GLN A 48 -21.61 -2.09 8.27
CA GLN A 48 -22.35 -0.94 7.79
C GLN A 48 -23.29 -1.34 6.64
N PRO A 49 -24.45 -0.68 6.49
CA PRO A 49 -25.38 -1.00 5.41
C PRO A 49 -24.73 -0.99 4.03
N GLY A 50 -24.95 -2.06 3.27
CA GLY A 50 -24.42 -2.20 1.91
C GLY A 50 -22.91 -2.44 1.84
N ALA A 51 -22.26 -2.78 2.95
CA ALA A 51 -20.88 -3.25 2.98
C ALA A 51 -20.81 -4.75 3.30
N TYR A 52 -19.64 -5.33 3.09
CA TYR A 52 -19.29 -6.70 3.41
C TYR A 52 -17.93 -6.77 4.08
N TRP A 53 -17.76 -7.72 4.99
CA TRP A 53 -16.43 -8.20 5.34
C TRP A 53 -15.90 -9.03 4.18
N ILE A 54 -14.58 -9.07 3.96
CA ILE A 54 -13.99 -10.00 2.98
C ILE A 54 -12.93 -10.82 3.68
N ARG A 55 -13.01 -12.14 3.60
CA ARG A 55 -12.14 -13.05 4.34
C ARG A 55 -11.68 -14.24 3.51
N ALA A 56 -10.52 -14.78 3.86
CA ALA A 56 -10.07 -16.07 3.34
C ALA A 56 -10.87 -17.23 3.94
N VAL A 57 -11.14 -18.23 3.12
CA VAL A 57 -11.96 -19.41 3.49
C VAL A 57 -11.19 -20.72 3.47
N VAL A 58 -9.86 -20.67 3.31
CA VAL A 58 -8.98 -21.85 3.37
C VAL A 58 -7.75 -21.61 4.25
N PRO A 59 -7.21 -22.63 4.93
CA PRO A 59 -5.91 -22.52 5.60
C PRO A 59 -4.77 -22.10 4.64
N PRO A 60 -3.70 -21.47 5.14
CA PRO A 60 -3.45 -21.10 6.54
C PRO A 60 -4.09 -19.76 6.95
N ASN A 61 -4.76 -19.05 6.03
CA ASN A 61 -5.32 -17.72 6.27
C ASN A 61 -6.82 -17.74 6.58
N TYR A 62 -7.36 -18.91 6.94
CA TYR A 62 -8.77 -19.07 7.27
C TYR A 62 -9.21 -18.01 8.28
N HIS A 63 -10.28 -17.28 7.96
CA HIS A 63 -10.82 -16.18 8.77
C HIS A 63 -9.85 -15.00 9.00
N LYS A 64 -8.87 -14.80 8.10
CA LYS A 64 -8.16 -13.53 7.97
C LYS A 64 -8.90 -12.61 6.99
N TYR A 65 -8.98 -11.33 7.33
CA TYR A 65 -9.84 -10.36 6.68
C TYR A 65 -9.04 -9.31 5.92
N LEU A 66 -9.57 -8.93 4.76
CA LEU A 66 -9.03 -7.88 3.90
C LEU A 66 -9.01 -6.55 4.65
N GLN A 67 -7.87 -5.90 4.65
CA GLN A 67 -7.66 -4.61 5.32
C GLN A 67 -6.37 -3.95 4.85
N THR A 68 -6.06 -2.81 5.45
CA THR A 68 -4.77 -2.11 5.37
C THR A 68 -4.19 -1.97 6.76
N LYS A 69 -2.89 -1.69 6.83
CA LYS A 69 -2.20 -1.40 8.10
C LYS A 69 -1.32 -0.15 7.93
N PRO A 70 -1.67 0.99 8.55
CA PRO A 70 -2.81 1.21 9.46
C PRO A 70 -4.19 1.04 8.79
N ALA A 71 -5.23 0.79 9.60
CA ALA A 71 -6.57 0.51 9.11
C ALA A 71 -7.18 1.72 8.36
N ASN A 72 -7.88 1.43 7.26
CA ASN A 72 -8.64 2.40 6.45
C ASN A 72 -7.82 3.58 5.92
N LEU A 73 -6.52 3.37 5.68
CA LEU A 73 -5.63 4.31 5.00
C LEU A 73 -5.06 3.67 3.72
N PRO A 74 -4.62 4.46 2.73
CA PRO A 74 -3.90 3.94 1.57
C PRO A 74 -2.69 3.09 1.97
N GLY A 75 -2.45 2.01 1.25
CA GLY A 75 -1.35 1.10 1.53
C GLY A 75 -1.58 -0.31 1.01
N PRO A 76 -0.62 -1.23 1.19
CA PRO A 76 -0.75 -2.61 0.75
C PRO A 76 -2.04 -3.24 1.29
N ALA A 77 -2.72 -4.01 0.43
CA ALA A 77 -3.85 -4.81 0.84
C ALA A 77 -3.32 -6.09 1.49
N ILE A 78 -3.83 -6.39 2.69
CA ILE A 78 -3.40 -7.55 3.48
C ILE A 78 -4.61 -8.33 3.97
N LEU A 79 -4.41 -9.61 4.29
CA LEU A 79 -5.32 -10.38 5.12
C LEU A 79 -4.74 -10.51 6.54
N ASP A 80 -5.44 -9.97 7.53
CA ASP A 80 -5.02 -10.03 8.94
C ASP A 80 -6.22 -10.22 9.88
N SER A 81 -6.06 -10.01 11.18
CA SER A 81 -7.06 -10.18 12.23
C SER A 81 -8.41 -9.54 11.89
N TYR A 82 -9.49 -10.23 12.29
CA TYR A 82 -10.87 -9.74 12.20
C TYR A 82 -11.10 -8.42 12.96
N THR A 83 -10.26 -8.10 13.95
CA THR A 83 -10.39 -6.91 14.82
C THR A 83 -10.22 -5.58 14.09
N THR A 84 -9.55 -5.60 12.94
CA THR A 84 -9.28 -4.42 12.10
C THR A 84 -9.74 -4.63 10.65
N ALA A 85 -10.53 -5.67 10.41
CA ALA A 85 -11.10 -6.01 9.11
C ALA A 85 -11.72 -4.80 8.43
N GLY A 86 -11.42 -4.53 7.15
CA GLY A 86 -12.13 -3.50 6.41
C GLY A 86 -13.57 -3.92 6.07
N GLN A 87 -14.38 -2.96 5.63
CA GLN A 87 -15.71 -3.24 5.09
C GLN A 87 -15.83 -2.69 3.68
N PHE A 88 -16.23 -3.53 2.75
CA PHE A 88 -16.10 -3.28 1.32
C PHE A 88 -17.40 -3.51 0.56
N ASN A 89 -17.50 -2.93 -0.62
CA ASN A 89 -18.47 -3.37 -1.62
C ASN A 89 -17.91 -3.11 -3.02
N ILE A 90 -18.49 -3.75 -4.02
CA ILE A 90 -18.17 -3.49 -5.43
C ILE A 90 -19.13 -2.43 -5.96
N VAL A 91 -18.56 -1.35 -6.51
CA VAL A 91 -19.30 -0.24 -7.14
C VAL A 91 -18.68 0.04 -8.50
N ASP A 92 -19.45 -0.17 -9.57
CA ASP A 92 -19.02 -0.07 -10.97
C ASP A 92 -17.69 -0.78 -11.26
N GLY A 93 -17.56 -2.04 -10.80
CA GLY A 93 -16.37 -2.84 -11.02
C GLY A 93 -15.16 -2.48 -10.15
N GLN A 94 -15.30 -1.54 -9.20
CA GLN A 94 -14.27 -1.18 -8.24
C GLN A 94 -14.56 -1.80 -6.89
N LEU A 95 -13.57 -2.41 -6.23
CA LEU A 95 -13.70 -2.80 -4.83
C LEU A 95 -13.40 -1.59 -3.93
N VAL A 96 -14.42 -1.11 -3.23
CA VAL A 96 -14.39 0.14 -2.45
C VAL A 96 -14.44 -0.17 -0.97
N ASN A 97 -13.51 0.38 -0.18
CA ASN A 97 -13.62 0.46 1.28
C ASN A 97 -14.67 1.52 1.64
N LYS A 98 -15.75 1.10 2.27
CA LYS A 98 -16.92 1.93 2.60
C LYS A 98 -16.75 2.73 3.89
N VAL A 99 -15.73 2.43 4.68
CA VAL A 99 -15.48 3.03 6.00
C VAL A 99 -14.48 4.16 5.93
N SER A 100 -13.54 4.10 4.99
CA SER A 100 -12.58 5.17 4.74
C SER A 100 -13.24 6.44 4.20
N SER A 101 -12.73 7.60 4.61
CA SER A 101 -13.11 8.91 4.06
C SER A 101 -11.84 9.72 3.75
N PRO A 102 -11.54 10.01 2.48
CA PRO A 102 -12.28 9.60 1.28
C PRO A 102 -12.29 8.07 1.07
N PRO A 103 -13.20 7.53 0.23
CA PRO A 103 -13.22 6.10 -0.09
C PRO A 103 -11.87 5.63 -0.66
N LEU A 104 -11.47 4.42 -0.27
CA LEU A 104 -10.32 3.75 -0.85
C LEU A 104 -10.76 2.69 -1.85
N TYR A 105 -10.00 2.55 -2.93
CA TYR A 105 -10.23 1.60 -4.01
C TYR A 105 -9.09 0.60 -4.04
N LEU A 106 -9.39 -0.69 -4.23
CA LEU A 106 -8.35 -1.70 -4.41
C LEU A 106 -7.75 -1.59 -5.82
N TRP A 107 -6.44 -1.39 -5.86
CA TRP A 107 -5.62 -1.40 -7.04
C TRP A 107 -4.97 -2.78 -7.23
N VAL A 108 -4.74 -3.12 -8.50
CA VAL A 108 -3.96 -4.28 -8.91
C VAL A 108 -2.83 -3.76 -9.79
N GLU A 109 -1.63 -4.30 -9.58
CA GLU A 109 -0.46 -4.01 -10.38
C GLU A 109 -0.72 -4.30 -11.86
N GLU A 110 -0.45 -3.31 -12.69
CA GLU A 110 -0.39 -3.48 -14.14
C GLU A 110 1.02 -3.91 -14.53
N PRO A 111 1.21 -5.11 -15.12
CA PRO A 111 2.52 -5.55 -15.54
C PRO A 111 3.01 -4.70 -16.73
N PRO A 112 4.34 -4.61 -16.95
CA PRO A 112 4.88 -3.91 -18.10
C PRO A 112 4.29 -4.42 -19.42
N PRO A 113 4.05 -3.53 -20.40
CA PRO A 113 3.52 -3.94 -21.70
C PRO A 113 4.44 -4.95 -22.38
N ASN A 114 3.85 -5.90 -23.11
CA ASN A 114 4.53 -6.98 -23.84
C ASN A 114 5.35 -7.94 -22.95
N SER A 115 5.03 -8.04 -21.66
CA SER A 115 5.59 -9.05 -20.76
C SER A 115 4.60 -10.17 -20.49
N SER A 116 5.11 -11.38 -20.23
CA SER A 116 4.31 -12.40 -19.56
C SER A 116 4.01 -11.91 -18.15
N PRO A 117 2.75 -11.92 -17.69
CA PRO A 117 2.40 -11.43 -16.37
C PRO A 117 3.20 -12.21 -15.31
N PRO A 118 3.80 -11.54 -14.32
CA PRO A 118 4.48 -12.22 -13.22
C PRO A 118 3.49 -13.09 -12.47
N ARG A 119 3.99 -14.07 -11.71
CA ARG A 119 3.15 -15.02 -10.95
C ARG A 119 2.21 -14.33 -9.95
N THR A 120 2.62 -13.16 -9.47
CA THR A 120 1.91 -12.33 -8.50
C THR A 120 1.73 -10.93 -9.08
N LEU A 121 0.52 -10.38 -9.00
CA LEU A 121 0.30 -8.94 -9.18
C LEU A 121 -0.02 -8.34 -7.82
N ALA A 122 0.76 -7.34 -7.40
CA ALA A 122 0.56 -6.68 -6.11
C ALA A 122 -0.80 -6.00 -6.05
N THR A 123 -1.37 -5.93 -4.83
CA THR A 123 -2.60 -5.18 -4.59
C THR A 123 -2.43 -4.19 -3.44
N TRP A 124 -3.04 -3.01 -3.59
CA TRP A 124 -2.96 -1.94 -2.59
C TRP A 124 -4.19 -1.05 -2.66
N PHE A 125 -4.49 -0.34 -1.59
CA PHE A 125 -5.59 0.63 -1.55
C PHE A 125 -5.08 2.04 -1.86
N ASN A 126 -5.83 2.78 -2.69
CA ASN A 126 -5.56 4.16 -3.06
C ASN A 126 -6.83 5.00 -3.03
N THR A 127 -6.72 6.33 -2.97
CA THR A 127 -7.86 7.26 -2.97
C THR A 127 -8.44 7.51 -4.36
N THR A 128 -7.76 7.05 -5.41
CA THR A 128 -8.20 7.13 -6.80
C THR A 128 -8.75 5.78 -7.28
N ARG A 129 -9.66 5.78 -8.25
CA ARG A 129 -10.19 4.54 -8.84
C ARG A 129 -9.10 3.83 -9.64
N ASN A 130 -9.07 2.50 -9.55
CA ASN A 130 -8.15 1.68 -10.32
C ASN A 130 -8.61 1.60 -11.79
N PRO A 131 -7.81 2.07 -12.76
CA PRO A 131 -8.13 1.95 -14.19
C PRO A 131 -7.87 0.54 -14.74
N PHE A 132 -7.17 -0.32 -14.01
CA PHE A 132 -6.70 -1.61 -14.48
C PHE A 132 -7.49 -2.78 -13.90
N GLY A 133 -8.39 -3.31 -14.73
CA GLY A 133 -9.23 -4.47 -14.43
C GLY A 133 -10.52 -4.13 -13.68
N THR A 134 -11.31 -5.16 -13.41
CA THR A 134 -12.62 -5.06 -12.77
C THR A 134 -12.78 -6.15 -11.73
N PHE A 135 -13.42 -5.79 -10.62
CA PHE A 135 -13.85 -6.70 -9.57
C PHE A 135 -15.31 -7.10 -9.78
N ALA A 136 -15.64 -8.34 -9.42
CA ALA A 136 -17.02 -8.82 -9.39
C ALA A 136 -17.21 -9.90 -8.32
N TRP A 137 -18.46 -10.11 -7.93
CA TRP A 137 -18.87 -11.26 -7.12
C TRP A 137 -19.27 -12.42 -8.02
N GLN A 138 -18.77 -13.62 -7.72
CA GLN A 138 -19.28 -14.87 -8.27
C GLN A 138 -19.80 -15.72 -7.10
N GLY A 139 -21.11 -15.69 -6.87
CA GLY A 139 -21.66 -16.09 -5.58
C GLY A 139 -21.11 -15.16 -4.49
N ASP A 140 -20.44 -15.70 -3.48
CA ASP A 140 -19.76 -14.93 -2.44
C ASP A 140 -18.29 -14.66 -2.73
N THR A 141 -17.72 -15.27 -3.77
CA THR A 141 -16.30 -15.22 -4.06
C THR A 141 -15.92 -13.90 -4.75
N LEU A 142 -14.88 -13.23 -4.25
CA LEU A 142 -14.31 -12.06 -4.90
C LEU A 142 -13.46 -12.50 -6.10
N THR A 143 -13.79 -11.93 -7.25
CA THR A 143 -13.07 -12.16 -8.51
C THR A 143 -12.45 -10.86 -9.02
N TRP A 144 -11.35 -10.99 -9.75
CA TRP A 144 -10.75 -9.90 -10.51
C TRP A 144 -10.33 -10.36 -11.90
N SER A 145 -10.61 -9.53 -12.90
CA SER A 145 -10.24 -9.81 -14.29
C SER A 145 -9.88 -8.54 -15.06
N VAL A 146 -9.08 -8.71 -16.11
CA VAL A 146 -8.75 -7.65 -17.06
C VAL A 146 -8.61 -8.27 -18.45
N ALA A 147 -8.94 -7.52 -19.50
CA ALA A 147 -8.97 -8.05 -20.86
C ALA A 147 -7.61 -8.61 -21.32
N SER A 148 -6.51 -7.95 -20.92
CA SER A 148 -5.13 -8.23 -21.31
C SER A 148 -4.51 -9.45 -20.61
N ILE A 149 -5.05 -9.91 -19.49
CA ILE A 149 -4.51 -11.04 -18.72
C ILE A 149 -5.55 -12.16 -18.67
N LYS A 150 -5.30 -13.25 -19.39
CA LYS A 150 -6.13 -14.44 -19.35
C LYS A 150 -5.69 -15.36 -18.21
N ARG A 151 -6.63 -15.76 -17.37
CA ARG A 151 -6.42 -16.61 -16.19
C ARG A 151 -7.40 -17.76 -16.24
N GLN A 152 -6.95 -18.95 -15.83
CA GLN A 152 -7.83 -20.11 -15.69
C GLN A 152 -8.85 -19.92 -14.56
N ASN A 153 -8.44 -19.22 -13.50
CA ASN A 153 -9.29 -18.92 -12.36
C ASN A 153 -9.15 -17.44 -11.98
N VAL A 154 -10.21 -16.67 -12.19
CA VAL A 154 -10.26 -15.23 -11.85
C VAL A 154 -10.40 -14.97 -10.35
N ALA A 155 -10.75 -15.99 -9.56
CA ALA A 155 -10.85 -15.98 -8.11
C ALA A 155 -9.57 -16.45 -7.39
N ALA A 156 -8.48 -16.72 -8.12
CA ALA A 156 -7.23 -17.17 -7.51
C ALA A 156 -6.46 -16.00 -6.89
N TRP A 157 -6.24 -16.06 -5.58
CA TRP A 157 -5.45 -15.08 -4.83
C TRP A 157 -4.25 -15.75 -4.20
N LEU A 158 -3.21 -14.98 -3.91
CA LEU A 158 -2.07 -15.40 -3.12
C LEU A 158 -1.97 -14.51 -1.89
N VAL A 159 -1.68 -15.11 -0.74
CA VAL A 159 -1.34 -14.39 0.48
C VAL A 159 0.07 -14.77 0.89
N CYS A 160 0.96 -13.78 0.97
CA CYS A 160 2.38 -13.99 1.20
C CYS A 160 2.80 -13.39 2.56
N ASN A 161 3.38 -14.23 3.42
CA ASN A 161 3.62 -13.88 4.83
C ASN A 161 5.09 -13.56 5.16
N GLN A 162 6.04 -14.05 4.36
CA GLN A 162 7.46 -14.00 4.75
C GLN A 162 8.13 -12.63 4.59
N LYS A 163 7.56 -11.74 3.78
CA LYS A 163 8.09 -10.37 3.58
C LYS A 163 7.06 -9.27 3.87
N ASP A 164 5.79 -9.55 3.57
CA ASP A 164 4.78 -8.49 3.41
C ASP A 164 3.56 -8.63 4.35
N GLN A 165 3.72 -9.35 5.48
CA GLN A 165 2.72 -9.44 6.57
C GLN A 165 1.28 -9.76 6.10
N GLY A 166 1.10 -10.81 5.30
CA GLY A 166 -0.22 -11.19 4.82
C GLY A 166 -0.67 -10.43 3.59
N ALA A 167 0.26 -9.82 2.84
CA ALA A 167 -0.07 -9.12 1.61
C ALA A 167 -0.79 -10.02 0.61
N LEU A 168 -1.82 -9.42 0.02
CA LEU A 168 -2.70 -10.02 -0.95
C LEU A 168 -2.20 -9.71 -2.36
N PHE A 169 -2.16 -10.74 -3.19
CA PHE A 169 -1.77 -10.65 -4.60
C PHE A 169 -2.82 -11.35 -5.45
N VAL A 170 -3.00 -10.88 -6.68
CA VAL A 170 -3.67 -11.69 -7.70
C VAL A 170 -2.73 -12.81 -8.13
N ASN A 171 -3.22 -14.06 -8.12
CA ASN A 171 -2.49 -15.19 -8.69
C ASN A 171 -2.74 -15.29 -10.20
N THR A 172 -1.71 -15.08 -11.01
CA THR A 172 -1.85 -15.17 -12.48
C THR A 172 -1.68 -16.59 -13.01
N GLY A 173 -1.15 -17.51 -12.20
CA GLY A 173 -0.99 -18.92 -12.55
C GLY A 173 -2.13 -19.81 -12.07
N ALA A 174 -1.93 -21.12 -12.19
CA ALA A 174 -2.91 -22.12 -11.77
C ALA A 174 -2.99 -22.21 -10.23
N TYR A 175 -4.22 -22.18 -9.70
CA TYR A 175 -4.50 -22.29 -8.27
C TYR A 175 -4.00 -23.63 -7.70
N GLY A 176 -3.23 -23.59 -6.62
CA GLY A 176 -2.71 -24.79 -5.95
C GLY A 176 -1.57 -25.49 -6.70
N TYR A 177 -1.07 -24.90 -7.79
CA TYR A 177 0.04 -25.44 -8.56
C TYR A 177 1.18 -24.43 -8.67
N GLN A 178 2.40 -24.87 -8.32
CA GLN A 178 3.61 -24.04 -8.27
C GLN A 178 3.40 -22.73 -7.51
N THR A 179 2.69 -22.82 -6.38
CA THR A 179 2.53 -21.71 -5.43
C THR A 179 3.92 -21.21 -5.01
N PRO A 180 4.21 -19.89 -5.12
CA PRO A 180 5.49 -19.35 -4.71
C PRO A 180 5.82 -19.67 -3.25
N SER A 181 7.10 -19.92 -2.97
CA SER A 181 7.57 -20.15 -1.60
C SER A 181 7.23 -18.95 -0.70
N GLY A 182 6.71 -19.22 0.49
CA GLY A 182 6.28 -18.19 1.44
C GLY A 182 4.89 -17.60 1.16
N CYS A 183 4.19 -18.08 0.12
CA CYS A 183 2.82 -17.73 -0.21
C CYS A 183 1.88 -18.92 -0.07
N ALA A 184 0.60 -18.64 0.14
CA ALA A 184 -0.47 -19.62 0.09
C ALA A 184 -1.52 -19.19 -0.93
N ASP A 185 -1.99 -20.13 -1.74
CA ASP A 185 -3.17 -19.94 -2.58
C ASP A 185 -4.42 -19.76 -1.71
N GLN A 186 -5.29 -18.84 -2.12
CA GLN A 186 -6.50 -18.47 -1.39
C GLN A 186 -7.64 -18.19 -2.36
N THR A 187 -8.85 -18.51 -1.92
CA THR A 187 -10.06 -17.81 -2.36
C THR A 187 -10.52 -16.93 -1.21
N ILE A 188 -11.01 -15.74 -1.54
CA ILE A 188 -11.54 -14.79 -0.55
C ILE A 188 -12.97 -14.46 -0.89
N HIS A 189 -13.81 -14.41 0.14
CA HIS A 189 -15.25 -14.40 0.02
C HIS A 189 -15.81 -13.25 0.84
N TYR A 190 -16.92 -12.68 0.40
CA TYR A 190 -17.67 -11.79 1.28
C TYR A 190 -18.24 -12.57 2.46
N TYR A 191 -18.35 -11.89 3.59
CA TYR A 191 -19.05 -12.35 4.78
C TYR A 191 -19.95 -11.20 5.26
N ASN A 192 -21.22 -11.50 5.51
CA ASN A 192 -22.28 -10.51 5.68
C ASN A 192 -22.99 -10.59 7.04
N ASP A 193 -22.40 -11.28 8.01
CA ASP A 193 -22.91 -11.27 9.37
C ASP A 193 -22.63 -9.92 10.06
N LYS A 194 -23.33 -9.68 11.16
CA LYS A 194 -23.29 -8.42 11.91
C LYS A 194 -21.87 -8.02 12.30
N THR A 195 -21.02 -8.97 12.65
CA THR A 195 -19.64 -8.74 13.12
C THR A 195 -18.67 -9.69 12.43
N ALA A 196 -17.45 -9.24 12.15
CA ALA A 196 -16.36 -10.13 11.76
C ALA A 196 -16.02 -11.09 12.93
N ASN A 197 -15.63 -12.33 12.60
CA ASN A 197 -15.31 -13.38 13.57
C ASN A 197 -13.98 -14.07 13.27
N ASN A 198 -13.43 -14.73 14.28
CA ASN A 198 -12.23 -15.58 14.16
C ASN A 198 -12.58 -17.00 13.70
#